data_AF-A0A840Y8W2-F1
#
_entry.id   AF-A0A840Y8W2-F1
#
_cell.length_a   1.000
_cell.length_b   1.000
_cell.length_c   1.000
_cell.angle_alpha   90.00
_cell.angle_beta   90.00
_cell.angle_gamma   90.00
#
_symmetry.space_group_name_H-M   'P 1'
#
loop_
_entity.id
_entity.type
_entity.pdbx_description
1 polymer ?
#
loop_
_entity_poly.entity_id
_entity_poly.type
_entity_poly.pdbx_seq_one_letter_code
_entity_poly.pdbx_strand_id
1 'polypeptide(L)'
;MDLTRALAMIGLALLLAAPAAAQRLPESLDIADMTWIEVRDAIAAGRRTVIVPSGGVEQNGPHMVLGKHDHIARHAARRIAAELGDALVVPVLPFAPQGRLDPPEGNLRFPGTLGVSEEAFAAMLEGVARSLRAAGFRTICLLAENGASQRPQERLATRLSAEWRREGVRVIAVSRWYGAIAEQDAWLRARGETAASIGSHAGIGDTSELMAIHPPGVDLSRLPPDPAELPRLGASGDPARASAGRGEALLAIRIAAALAQIRAERGR
;
A
#
# COMPACT_ATOMS: atom_id res chain seq x y z
N MET A 1 -45.57 71.33 1.17
CA MET A 1 -45.27 71.07 2.59
C MET A 1 -46.41 70.20 3.12
N ASP A 2 -46.26 68.92 3.44
CA ASP A 2 -45.04 68.19 3.77
C ASP A 2 -45.12 66.72 3.32
N LEU A 3 -44.03 66.30 2.69
CA LEU A 3 -43.56 64.92 2.59
C LEU A 3 -43.11 64.46 3.98
N THR A 4 -42.94 63.13 4.13
CA THR A 4 -42.25 62.40 5.23
C THR A 4 -43.17 61.89 6.34
N ARG A 5 -43.18 60.61 6.76
CA ARG A 5 -42.28 59.46 6.54
C ARG A 5 -43.07 58.16 6.79
N ALA A 6 -43.09 57.27 5.81
CA ALA A 6 -43.28 55.84 6.02
C ALA A 6 -41.99 55.28 6.64
N LEU A 7 -42.05 54.79 7.87
CA LEU A 7 -40.94 54.09 8.51
C LEU A 7 -41.06 52.62 8.14
N ALA A 8 -40.34 52.25 7.09
CA ALA A 8 -40.08 50.88 6.70
C ALA A 8 -39.27 50.18 7.81
N MET A 9 -39.86 49.14 8.38
CA MET A 9 -39.19 48.17 9.24
C MET A 9 -38.20 47.35 8.38
N ILE A 10 -36.98 47.86 8.21
CA ILE A 10 -35.87 47.06 7.72
C ILE A 10 -35.32 46.29 8.93
N GLY A 11 -35.90 45.13 9.18
CA GLY A 11 -35.31 44.13 10.06
C GLY A 11 -34.04 43.60 9.41
N LEU A 12 -32.90 44.16 9.80
CA LEU A 12 -31.58 43.66 9.44
C LEU A 12 -31.39 42.29 10.07
N ALA A 13 -31.74 41.24 9.34
CA ALA A 13 -31.34 39.87 9.67
C ALA A 13 -29.83 39.75 9.45
N LEU A 14 -29.06 40.13 10.48
CA LEU A 14 -27.68 39.70 10.63
C LEU A 14 -27.69 38.19 10.84
N LEU A 15 -27.72 37.43 9.75
CA LEU A 15 -27.19 36.07 9.73
C LEU A 15 -25.71 36.19 10.08
N LEU A 16 -25.40 36.07 11.36
CA LEU A 16 -24.07 35.68 11.82
C LEU A 16 -23.82 34.31 11.21
N ALA A 17 -23.26 34.29 9.99
CA ALA A 17 -22.55 33.12 9.51
C ALA A 17 -21.44 32.90 10.53
N ALA A 18 -21.67 31.98 11.47
CA ALA A 18 -20.60 31.45 12.29
C ALA A 18 -19.47 31.10 11.31
N PRO A 19 -18.20 31.47 11.60
CA PRO A 19 -17.13 30.97 10.78
C PRO A 19 -17.30 29.46 10.84
N ALA A 20 -17.51 28.82 9.69
CA ALA A 20 -17.46 27.37 9.63
C ALA A 20 -16.14 27.02 10.30
N ALA A 21 -16.21 26.52 11.54
CA ALA A 21 -15.03 26.13 12.28
C ALA A 21 -14.32 25.21 11.30
N ALA A 22 -13.16 25.63 10.79
CA ALA A 22 -12.41 24.85 9.84
C ALA A 22 -12.18 23.51 10.56
N GLN A 23 -13.00 22.52 10.25
CA GLN A 23 -12.90 21.21 10.87
C GLN A 23 -11.51 20.77 10.47
N ARG A 24 -10.61 20.69 11.46
CA ARG A 24 -9.26 20.22 11.23
C ARG A 24 -9.42 18.88 10.54
N LEU A 25 -8.95 18.80 9.30
CA LEU A 25 -8.84 17.53 8.61
C LEU A 25 -8.07 16.58 9.54
N PRO A 26 -8.41 15.28 9.56
CA PRO A 26 -7.75 14.34 10.44
C PRO A 26 -6.24 14.39 10.26
N GLU A 27 -5.51 14.27 11.36
CA GLU A 27 -4.06 14.02 11.30
C GLU A 27 -3.76 12.67 10.65
N SER A 28 -4.73 11.73 10.65
CA SER A 28 -4.57 10.41 10.04
C SER A 28 -4.70 10.45 8.51
N LEU A 29 -3.86 9.65 7.86
CA LEU A 29 -3.96 9.33 6.43
C LEU A 29 -4.74 8.04 6.19
N ASP A 30 -5.04 7.26 7.24
CA ASP A 30 -5.76 5.99 7.14
C ASP A 30 -7.26 6.23 7.28
N ILE A 31 -8.04 5.90 6.24
CA ILE A 31 -9.48 6.18 6.24
C ILE A 31 -10.27 5.40 7.30
N ALA A 32 -9.70 4.30 7.82
CA ALA A 32 -10.34 3.51 8.86
C ALA A 32 -10.32 4.19 10.23
N ASP A 33 -9.42 5.16 10.42
CA ASP A 33 -9.36 6.00 11.62
C ASP A 33 -10.18 7.29 11.45
N MET A 34 -10.85 7.46 10.32
CA MET A 34 -11.66 8.62 9.98
C MET A 34 -13.15 8.25 9.99
N THR A 35 -13.99 9.19 10.42
CA THR A 35 -15.42 9.15 10.13
C THR A 35 -15.67 9.37 8.64
N TRP A 36 -16.82 8.89 8.13
CA TRP A 36 -17.18 9.12 6.73
C TRP A 36 -17.32 10.62 6.39
N ILE A 37 -17.65 11.46 7.38
CA ILE A 37 -17.72 12.92 7.24
C ILE A 37 -16.34 13.49 6.93
N GLU A 38 -15.32 13.07 7.70
CA GLU A 38 -13.95 13.52 7.48
C GLU A 38 -13.39 13.05 6.13
N VAL A 39 -13.75 11.84 5.68
CA VAL A 39 -13.37 11.36 4.34
C VAL A 39 -14.03 12.20 3.24
N ARG A 40 -15.33 12.50 3.36
CA ARG A 40 -16.05 13.38 2.43
C ARG A 40 -15.38 14.76 2.35
N ASP A 41 -15.07 15.35 3.49
CA ASP A 41 -14.50 16.69 3.58
C ASP A 41 -13.05 16.73 3.09
N ALA A 42 -12.26 15.67 3.34
CA ALA A 42 -10.93 15.48 2.77
C ALA A 42 -10.97 15.44 1.23
N ILE A 43 -11.92 14.70 0.64
CA ILE A 43 -12.09 14.63 -0.82
C ILE A 43 -12.49 16.01 -1.37
N ALA A 44 -13.43 16.70 -0.72
CA ALA A 44 -13.85 18.05 -1.10
C ALA A 44 -12.68 19.06 -1.01
N ALA A 45 -11.79 18.89 -0.03
CA ALA A 45 -10.58 19.69 0.16
C ALA A 45 -9.42 19.30 -0.78
N GLY A 46 -9.61 18.33 -1.68
CA GLY A 46 -8.65 18.01 -2.74
C GLY A 46 -7.84 16.73 -2.56
N ARG A 47 -8.08 15.91 -1.52
CA ARG A 47 -7.50 14.57 -1.40
C ARG A 47 -8.17 13.61 -2.39
N ARG A 48 -7.74 13.65 -3.66
CA ARG A 48 -8.34 12.89 -4.76
C ARG A 48 -7.62 11.56 -5.03
N THR A 49 -6.50 11.32 -4.37
CA THR A 49 -5.72 10.08 -4.49
C THR A 49 -6.03 9.14 -3.33
N VAL A 50 -6.11 7.85 -3.60
CA VAL A 50 -6.21 6.81 -2.58
C VAL A 50 -5.30 5.64 -2.90
N ILE A 51 -4.61 5.13 -1.89
CA ILE A 51 -3.73 3.95 -2.00
C ILE A 51 -4.44 2.75 -1.42
N VAL A 52 -4.47 1.66 -2.20
CA VAL A 52 -5.02 0.36 -1.85
C VAL A 52 -3.85 -0.62 -1.67
N PRO A 53 -3.30 -0.73 -0.45
CA PRO A 53 -2.27 -1.72 -0.17
C PRO A 53 -2.88 -3.12 -0.09
N SER A 54 -2.22 -4.08 -0.72
CA SER A 54 -2.51 -5.51 -0.51
C SER A 54 -1.23 -6.24 -0.13
N GLY A 55 -1.26 -6.95 0.99
CA GLY A 55 -0.16 -7.78 1.46
C GLY A 55 -0.47 -9.25 1.25
N GLY A 56 -0.52 -10.01 2.33
CA GLY A 56 -0.75 -11.45 2.33
C GLY A 56 -0.18 -12.14 3.57
N VAL A 57 -0.84 -13.23 3.97
CA VAL A 57 -0.33 -14.14 5.00
C VAL A 57 0.42 -15.28 4.30
N GLU A 58 1.74 -15.25 4.37
CA GLU A 58 2.63 -16.12 3.58
C GLU A 58 3.73 -16.69 4.47
N GLN A 59 4.20 -17.90 4.17
CA GLN A 59 5.44 -18.41 4.75
C GLN A 59 6.62 -17.47 4.41
N ASN A 60 7.46 -17.16 5.40
CA ASN A 60 8.60 -16.26 5.24
C ASN A 60 9.87 -16.85 5.87
N GLY A 61 10.11 -18.15 5.65
CA GLY A 61 11.15 -18.85 6.38
C GLY A 61 10.80 -19.12 7.84
N PRO A 62 11.73 -19.70 8.61
CA PRO A 62 11.52 -20.03 10.01
C PRO A 62 11.63 -18.80 10.95
N HIS A 63 12.21 -17.69 10.48
CA HIS A 63 12.63 -16.56 11.29
C HIS A 63 11.73 -15.32 11.18
N MET A 64 10.69 -15.32 10.34
CA MET A 64 9.76 -14.19 10.20
C MET A 64 8.30 -14.58 10.41
N VAL A 65 7.51 -13.61 10.90
CA VAL A 65 6.05 -13.75 10.99
C VAL A 65 5.39 -13.90 9.62
N LEU A 66 4.25 -14.60 9.58
CA LEU A 66 3.49 -14.83 8.34
C LEU A 66 2.97 -13.53 7.69
N GLY A 67 2.69 -12.51 8.51
CA GLY A 67 2.12 -11.24 8.07
C GLY A 67 3.14 -10.21 7.55
N LYS A 68 4.38 -10.61 7.22
CA LYS A 68 5.44 -9.72 6.71
C LYS A 68 4.93 -8.73 5.67
N HIS A 69 4.22 -9.26 4.66
CA HIS A 69 3.72 -8.48 3.54
C HIS A 69 2.75 -7.37 3.99
N ASP A 70 1.87 -7.65 4.97
CA ASP A 70 0.92 -6.66 5.48
C ASP A 70 1.61 -5.52 6.23
N HIS A 71 2.65 -5.82 7.00
CA HIS A 71 3.45 -4.82 7.71
C HIS A 71 4.17 -3.88 6.73
N ILE A 72 4.83 -4.47 5.72
CA ILE A 72 5.58 -3.71 4.70
C ILE A 72 4.60 -2.88 3.85
N ALA A 73 3.50 -3.46 3.37
CA ALA A 73 2.50 -2.75 2.57
C ALA A 73 1.89 -1.56 3.31
N ARG A 74 1.56 -1.73 4.61
CA ARG A 74 1.03 -0.65 5.46
C ARG A 74 2.04 0.48 5.60
N HIS A 75 3.29 0.16 5.93
CA HIS A 75 4.34 1.16 6.09
C HIS A 75 4.56 1.95 4.79
N ALA A 76 4.71 1.23 3.67
CA ALA A 76 4.91 1.82 2.36
C ALA A 76 3.76 2.74 1.94
N ALA A 77 2.52 2.28 2.06
CA ALA A 77 1.34 3.06 1.68
C ALA A 77 1.24 4.36 2.48
N ARG A 78 1.46 4.32 3.80
CA ARG A 78 1.45 5.53 4.64
C ARG A 78 2.55 6.52 4.26
N ARG A 79 3.77 6.02 4.02
CA ARG A 79 4.91 6.86 3.59
C ARG A 79 4.65 7.49 2.23
N ILE A 80 4.17 6.72 1.25
CA ILE A 80 3.82 7.21 -0.08
C ILE A 80 2.71 8.25 0.02
N ALA A 81 1.66 8.01 0.82
CA ALA A 81 0.55 8.95 0.98
C ALA A 81 1.01 10.29 1.57
N ALA A 82 1.84 10.25 2.61
CA ALA A 82 2.41 11.44 3.23
C ALA A 82 3.24 12.27 2.22
N GLU A 83 4.07 11.61 1.41
CA GLU A 83 4.93 12.24 0.39
C GLU A 83 4.18 12.75 -0.84
N LEU A 84 2.97 12.24 -1.11
CA LEU A 84 2.07 12.77 -2.13
C LEU A 84 1.32 14.02 -1.63
N GLY A 85 1.04 14.11 -0.33
CA GLY A 85 0.37 15.25 0.32
C GLY A 85 -1.13 15.35 0.09
N ASP A 86 -1.68 14.58 -0.85
CA ASP A 86 -3.11 14.59 -1.22
C ASP A 86 -3.71 13.19 -1.38
N ALA A 87 -3.09 12.20 -0.73
CA ALA A 87 -3.51 10.82 -0.75
C ALA A 87 -4.00 10.33 0.62
N LEU A 88 -4.98 9.44 0.60
CA LEU A 88 -5.43 8.65 1.76
C LEU A 88 -5.10 7.17 1.54
N VAL A 89 -5.13 6.38 2.61
CA VAL A 89 -4.80 4.95 2.61
C VAL A 89 -6.00 4.16 3.12
N VAL A 90 -6.39 3.10 2.41
CA VAL A 90 -7.39 2.15 2.90
C VAL A 90 -6.74 1.02 3.71
N PRO A 91 -7.50 0.27 4.53
CA PRO A 91 -6.97 -0.90 5.21
C PRO A 91 -6.24 -1.85 4.26
N VAL A 92 -5.13 -2.42 4.73
CA VAL A 92 -4.42 -3.45 3.97
C VAL A 92 -5.35 -4.62 3.70
N LEU A 93 -5.43 -5.01 2.43
CA LEU A 93 -6.12 -6.23 2.04
C LEU A 93 -5.18 -7.43 2.31
N PRO A 94 -5.49 -8.32 3.26
CA PRO A 94 -4.53 -9.28 3.81
C PRO A 94 -4.45 -10.59 3.03
N PHE A 95 -4.92 -10.60 1.77
CA PHE A 95 -5.02 -11.81 0.95
C PHE A 95 -4.36 -11.61 -0.41
N ALA A 96 -3.61 -12.61 -0.83
CA ALA A 96 -2.92 -12.68 -2.12
C ALA A 96 -3.05 -14.07 -2.75
N PRO A 97 -2.79 -14.20 -4.06
CA PRO A 97 -2.58 -15.50 -4.67
C PRO A 97 -1.33 -16.18 -4.11
N GLN A 98 -1.44 -17.46 -3.72
CA GLN A 98 -0.35 -18.21 -3.08
C GLN A 98 -0.04 -19.56 -3.75
N GLY A 99 -0.68 -19.84 -4.87
CA GLY A 99 -0.60 -21.12 -5.59
C GLY A 99 -1.95 -21.83 -5.65
N ARG A 100 -1.94 -23.06 -6.16
CA ARG A 100 -3.11 -23.93 -6.24
C ARG A 100 -3.49 -24.46 -4.85
N LEU A 101 -4.79 -24.50 -4.55
CA LEU A 101 -5.31 -24.93 -3.25
C LEU A 101 -5.35 -26.46 -3.08
N ASP A 102 -5.70 -27.21 -4.14
CA ASP A 102 -5.89 -28.67 -4.06
C ASP A 102 -5.28 -29.44 -5.24
N PRO A 103 -4.23 -30.27 -5.02
CA PRO A 103 -3.38 -30.23 -3.82
C PRO A 103 -2.65 -28.88 -3.66
N PRO A 104 -2.25 -28.54 -2.42
CA PRO A 104 -1.50 -27.31 -2.14
C PRO A 104 -0.18 -27.21 -2.92
N GLU A 105 0.02 -26.09 -3.60
CA GLU A 105 1.25 -25.76 -4.32
C GLU A 105 1.89 -24.46 -3.83
N GLY A 106 3.12 -24.17 -4.26
CA GLY A 106 3.80 -22.92 -3.93
C GLY A 106 3.96 -22.75 -2.42
N ASN A 107 3.51 -21.60 -1.92
CA ASN A 107 3.58 -21.23 -0.50
C ASN A 107 2.50 -21.91 0.34
N LEU A 108 1.42 -22.42 -0.28
CA LEU A 108 0.34 -23.13 0.43
C LEU A 108 0.78 -24.50 0.96
N ARG A 109 1.96 -24.98 0.57
CA ARG A 109 2.59 -26.18 1.16
C ARG A 109 3.02 -25.97 2.61
N PHE A 110 3.13 -24.72 3.05
CA PHE A 110 3.58 -24.36 4.39
C PHE A 110 2.37 -24.00 5.28
N PRO A 111 2.23 -24.63 6.46
CA PRO A 111 1.13 -24.33 7.38
C PRO A 111 1.06 -22.85 7.76
N GLY A 112 -0.15 -22.29 7.74
CA GLY A 112 -0.41 -20.89 8.10
C GLY A 112 -0.47 -19.93 6.92
N THR A 113 0.08 -20.28 5.75
CA THR A 113 -0.13 -19.50 4.52
C THR A 113 -1.63 -19.47 4.16
N LEU A 114 -2.17 -18.29 3.88
CA LEU A 114 -3.54 -18.10 3.40
C LEU A 114 -3.51 -17.60 1.96
N GLY A 115 -4.12 -18.35 1.04
CA GLY A 115 -4.17 -18.03 -0.38
C GLY A 115 -5.58 -17.93 -0.92
N VAL A 116 -5.77 -17.00 -1.86
CA VAL A 116 -6.97 -16.89 -2.69
C VAL A 116 -6.63 -17.11 -4.16
N SER A 117 -7.61 -17.35 -5.03
CA SER A 117 -7.34 -17.40 -6.48
C SER A 117 -7.01 -16.01 -7.03
N GLU A 118 -6.36 -15.93 -8.21
CA GLU A 118 -6.13 -14.66 -8.89
C GLU A 118 -7.46 -13.92 -9.18
N GLU A 119 -8.52 -14.66 -9.50
CA GLU A 119 -9.85 -14.13 -9.77
C GLU A 119 -10.48 -13.54 -8.52
N ALA A 120 -10.41 -14.25 -7.39
CA ALA A 120 -10.94 -13.75 -6.11
C ALA A 120 -10.18 -12.51 -5.65
N PHE A 121 -8.85 -12.50 -5.79
CA PHE A 121 -8.01 -11.33 -5.51
C PHE A 121 -8.39 -10.12 -6.38
N ALA A 122 -8.49 -10.32 -7.71
CA ALA A 122 -8.87 -9.26 -8.63
C ALA A 122 -10.29 -8.74 -8.38
N ALA A 123 -11.25 -9.63 -8.06
CA ALA A 123 -12.62 -9.26 -7.74
C ALA A 123 -12.72 -8.43 -6.45
N MET A 124 -11.95 -8.79 -5.41
CA MET A 124 -11.85 -8.01 -4.19
C MET A 124 -11.30 -6.60 -4.48
N LEU A 125 -10.17 -6.50 -5.21
CA LEU A 125 -9.61 -5.22 -5.60
C LEU A 125 -10.57 -4.37 -6.44
N GLU A 126 -11.32 -5.01 -7.35
CA GLU A 126 -12.31 -4.33 -8.18
C GLU A 126 -13.45 -3.75 -7.34
N GLY A 127 -14.00 -4.52 -6.41
CA GLY A 127 -15.05 -4.05 -5.50
C GLY A 127 -14.60 -2.85 -4.67
N VAL A 128 -13.37 -2.89 -4.15
CA VAL A 128 -12.76 -1.77 -3.42
C VAL A 128 -12.57 -0.55 -4.34
N ALA A 129 -11.96 -0.73 -5.51
CA ALA A 129 -11.72 0.37 -6.46
C ALA A 129 -13.03 1.04 -6.92
N ARG A 130 -14.07 0.25 -7.21
CA ARG A 130 -15.41 0.76 -7.57
C ARG A 130 -16.03 1.57 -6.44
N SER A 131 -15.92 1.09 -5.20
CA SER A 131 -16.41 1.80 -4.01
C SER A 131 -15.68 3.13 -3.82
N LEU A 132 -14.36 3.16 -4.01
CA LEU A 132 -13.54 4.37 -3.91
C LEU A 132 -13.83 5.37 -5.03
N ARG A 133 -14.01 4.91 -6.27
CA ARG A 133 -14.50 5.76 -7.36
C ARG A 133 -15.84 6.40 -7.00
N ALA A 134 -16.79 5.59 -6.52
CA ALA A 134 -18.13 6.05 -6.15
C ALA A 134 -18.09 7.08 -5.01
N ALA A 135 -17.18 6.93 -4.06
CA ALA A 135 -16.97 7.88 -2.96
C ALA A 135 -16.38 9.24 -3.40
N GLY A 136 -15.77 9.32 -4.59
CA GLY A 136 -15.26 10.58 -5.14
C GLY A 136 -13.75 10.62 -5.42
N PHE A 137 -13.00 9.55 -5.15
CA PHE A 137 -11.59 9.48 -5.53
C PHE A 137 -11.44 9.47 -7.05
N ARG A 138 -10.30 10.00 -7.54
CA ARG A 138 -9.99 10.10 -8.98
C ARG A 138 -8.69 9.41 -9.37
N THR A 139 -7.81 9.16 -8.41
CA THR A 139 -6.60 8.37 -8.63
C THR A 139 -6.58 7.25 -7.59
N ILE A 140 -6.67 6.00 -8.05
CA ILE A 140 -6.67 4.81 -7.19
C ILE A 140 -5.37 4.05 -7.46
N CYS A 141 -4.49 3.98 -6.48
CA CYS A 141 -3.19 3.34 -6.58
C CYS A 141 -3.24 1.94 -5.94
N LEU A 142 -3.18 0.89 -6.75
CA LEU A 142 -3.07 -0.49 -6.28
C LEU A 142 -1.61 -0.79 -5.96
N LEU A 143 -1.31 -1.09 -4.70
CA LEU A 143 0.05 -1.28 -4.18
C LEU A 143 0.19 -2.70 -3.61
N ALA A 144 0.30 -3.69 -4.49
CA ALA A 144 0.49 -5.07 -4.07
C ALA A 144 1.93 -5.36 -3.63
N GLU A 145 2.06 -5.94 -2.44
CA GLU A 145 3.30 -6.40 -1.80
C GLU A 145 3.37 -7.94 -1.86
N ASN A 146 3.20 -8.52 -3.05
CA ASN A 146 3.36 -9.96 -3.30
C ASN A 146 3.53 -10.19 -4.81
N GLY A 147 4.39 -11.13 -5.20
CA GLY A 147 4.77 -11.36 -6.60
C GLY A 147 3.62 -11.88 -7.47
N ALA A 148 2.85 -12.84 -6.97
CA ALA A 148 1.73 -13.43 -7.69
C ALA A 148 0.56 -12.43 -7.86
N SER A 149 0.51 -11.41 -7.01
CA SER A 149 -0.49 -10.33 -7.07
C SER A 149 -0.25 -9.32 -8.20
N GLN A 150 0.98 -9.22 -8.73
CA GLN A 150 1.35 -8.15 -9.68
C GLN A 150 0.56 -8.21 -10.99
N ARG A 151 0.53 -9.36 -11.67
CA ARG A 151 -0.17 -9.48 -12.96
C ARG A 151 -1.69 -9.29 -12.84
N PRO A 152 -2.39 -9.90 -11.85
CA PRO A 152 -3.82 -9.63 -11.64
C PRO A 152 -4.14 -8.15 -11.43
N GLN A 153 -3.38 -7.44 -10.59
CA GLN A 153 -3.65 -6.01 -10.35
C GLN A 153 -3.36 -5.15 -11.59
N GLU A 154 -2.33 -5.46 -12.37
CA GLU A 154 -1.99 -4.72 -13.60
C GLU A 154 -3.12 -4.84 -14.63
N ARG A 155 -3.59 -6.06 -14.89
CA ARG A 155 -4.72 -6.32 -15.79
C ARG A 155 -5.97 -5.57 -15.32
N LEU A 156 -6.24 -5.59 -14.02
CA LEU A 156 -7.38 -4.89 -13.42
C LEU A 156 -7.25 -3.36 -13.59
N ALA A 157 -6.09 -2.79 -13.24
CA ALA A 157 -5.84 -1.35 -13.32
C ALA A 157 -5.97 -0.84 -14.77
N THR A 158 -5.42 -1.56 -15.75
CA THR A 158 -5.59 -1.23 -17.17
C THR A 158 -7.07 -1.23 -17.58
N ARG A 159 -7.81 -2.28 -17.21
CA ARG A 159 -9.24 -2.40 -17.54
C ARG A 159 -10.06 -1.27 -16.92
N LEU A 160 -9.92 -1.02 -15.62
CA LEU A 160 -10.69 0.01 -14.92
C LEU A 160 -10.32 1.43 -15.37
N SER A 161 -9.03 1.70 -15.63
CA SER A 161 -8.61 2.97 -16.22
C SER A 161 -9.22 3.21 -17.61
N ALA A 162 -9.31 2.17 -18.45
CA ALA A 162 -9.97 2.28 -19.75
C ALA A 162 -11.48 2.50 -19.61
N GLU A 163 -12.12 1.78 -18.69
CA GLU A 163 -13.55 1.89 -18.38
C GLU A 163 -13.93 3.31 -17.91
N TRP A 164 -13.15 3.89 -16.99
CA TRP A 164 -13.49 5.17 -16.35
C TRP A 164 -12.78 6.39 -16.96
N ARG A 165 -12.13 6.21 -18.12
CA ARG A 165 -11.41 7.28 -18.82
C ARG A 165 -12.24 8.53 -19.06
N ARG A 166 -13.52 8.36 -19.44
CA ARG A 166 -14.44 9.50 -19.72
C ARG A 166 -14.83 10.29 -18.47
N GLU A 167 -14.59 9.74 -17.29
CA GLU A 167 -14.89 10.35 -16.00
C GLU A 167 -13.67 11.01 -15.35
N GLY A 168 -12.51 10.92 -16.01
CA GLY A 168 -11.24 11.39 -15.45
C GLY A 168 -10.80 10.61 -14.21
N VAL A 169 -11.22 9.34 -14.08
CA VAL A 169 -10.75 8.45 -13.01
C VAL A 169 -9.64 7.56 -13.58
N ARG A 170 -8.56 7.40 -12.82
CA ARG A 170 -7.41 6.57 -13.16
C ARG A 170 -7.15 5.55 -12.06
N VAL A 171 -6.90 4.32 -12.47
CA VAL A 171 -6.40 3.24 -11.62
C VAL A 171 -4.97 2.90 -12.03
N ILE A 172 -4.04 3.05 -11.10
CA ILE A 172 -2.61 2.80 -11.31
C ILE A 172 -2.26 1.51 -10.59
N ALA A 173 -1.76 0.51 -11.31
CA ALA A 173 -1.01 -0.57 -10.69
C ALA A 173 0.41 -0.07 -10.43
N VAL A 174 0.77 0.12 -9.15
CA VAL A 174 2.06 0.71 -8.76
C VAL A 174 3.17 -0.34 -8.85
N SER A 175 3.37 -0.94 -10.03
CA SER A 175 4.28 -2.05 -10.27
C SER A 175 5.74 -1.72 -10.03
N ARG A 176 6.15 -0.44 -10.11
CA ARG A 176 7.53 -0.03 -9.75
C ARG A 176 7.83 -0.22 -8.27
N TRP A 177 6.83 -0.29 -7.40
CA TRP A 177 7.01 -0.65 -5.98
C TRP A 177 7.63 -2.03 -5.82
N TYR A 178 7.06 -3.04 -6.50
CA TYR A 178 7.52 -4.42 -6.43
C TYR A 178 8.71 -4.64 -7.37
N GLY A 179 8.71 -4.01 -8.54
CA GLY A 179 9.83 -4.05 -9.49
C GLY A 179 11.14 -3.49 -8.91
N ALA A 180 11.07 -2.59 -7.94
CA ALA A 180 12.21 -2.00 -7.26
C ALA A 180 13.06 -2.99 -6.44
N ILE A 181 12.65 -4.27 -6.32
CA ILE A 181 13.49 -5.35 -5.80
C ILE A 181 14.79 -5.48 -6.63
N ALA A 182 14.76 -5.19 -7.94
CA ALA A 182 15.98 -5.21 -8.75
C ALA A 182 16.98 -4.09 -8.34
N GLU A 183 16.47 -2.91 -8.01
CA GLU A 183 17.24 -1.78 -7.52
C GLU A 183 17.79 -2.04 -6.09
N GLN A 184 17.03 -2.75 -5.25
CA GLN A 184 17.48 -3.23 -3.95
C GLN A 184 18.64 -4.22 -4.07
N ASP A 185 18.49 -5.20 -4.94
CA ASP A 185 19.53 -6.17 -5.28
C ASP A 185 20.82 -5.48 -5.74
N ALA A 186 20.70 -4.48 -6.63
CA ALA A 186 21.85 -3.70 -7.09
C ALA A 186 22.51 -2.94 -5.93
N TRP A 187 21.72 -2.36 -5.03
CA TRP A 187 22.21 -1.66 -3.85
C TRP A 187 22.96 -2.58 -2.87
N LEU A 188 22.47 -3.82 -2.69
CA LEU A 188 23.11 -4.86 -1.88
C LEU A 188 24.41 -5.36 -2.53
N ARG A 189 24.41 -5.60 -3.85
CA ARG A 189 25.62 -6.00 -4.61
C ARG A 189 26.72 -4.95 -4.53
N ALA A 190 26.37 -3.67 -4.62
CA ALA A 190 27.31 -2.57 -4.42
C ALA A 190 27.96 -2.55 -3.01
N ARG A 191 27.44 -3.34 -2.06
CA ARG A 191 27.91 -3.47 -0.67
C ARG A 191 28.49 -4.86 -0.38
N GLY A 192 28.86 -5.60 -1.42
CA GLY A 192 29.55 -6.89 -1.30
C GLY A 192 28.63 -8.09 -1.05
N GLU A 193 27.32 -7.93 -1.23
CA GLU A 193 26.41 -9.07 -1.29
C GLU A 193 26.47 -9.72 -2.69
N THR A 194 26.22 -11.02 -2.75
CA THR A 194 26.15 -11.80 -4.00
C THR A 194 24.70 -12.19 -4.28
N ALA A 195 24.37 -12.59 -5.52
CA ALA A 195 23.03 -13.14 -5.78
C ALA A 195 22.70 -14.33 -4.84
N ALA A 196 23.71 -15.14 -4.51
CA ALA A 196 23.56 -16.24 -3.58
C ALA A 196 23.29 -15.79 -2.14
N SER A 197 23.92 -14.72 -1.64
CA SER A 197 23.65 -14.23 -0.27
C SER A 197 22.35 -13.43 -0.18
N ILE A 198 21.96 -12.72 -1.23
CA ILE A 198 20.70 -11.96 -1.26
C ILE A 198 19.49 -12.90 -1.16
N GLY A 199 19.51 -14.00 -1.91
CA GLY A 199 18.36 -14.88 -2.05
C GLY A 199 17.25 -14.27 -2.91
N SER A 200 16.10 -14.94 -2.97
CA SER A 200 14.94 -14.51 -3.76
C SER A 200 13.64 -14.41 -2.97
N HIS A 201 13.60 -15.00 -1.77
CA HIS A 201 12.44 -15.01 -0.87
C HIS A 201 12.90 -15.20 0.57
N ALA A 202 12.34 -14.40 1.48
CA ALA A 202 12.68 -14.39 2.90
C ALA A 202 14.20 -14.20 3.19
N GLY A 203 14.91 -13.59 2.25
CA GLY A 203 16.35 -13.37 2.31
C GLY A 203 16.73 -12.07 2.99
N ILE A 204 17.88 -11.50 2.61
CA ILE A 204 18.41 -10.27 3.22
C ILE A 204 17.41 -9.12 3.11
N GLY A 205 16.79 -8.93 1.94
CA GLY A 205 15.86 -7.83 1.66
C GLY A 205 14.67 -7.84 2.61
N ASP A 206 13.80 -8.83 2.45
CA ASP A 206 12.61 -9.07 3.26
C ASP A 206 12.87 -8.96 4.77
N THR A 207 13.91 -9.66 5.24
CA THR A 207 14.26 -9.69 6.66
C THR A 207 14.69 -8.31 7.14
N SER A 208 15.50 -7.59 6.36
CA SER A 208 15.96 -6.25 6.71
C SER A 208 14.79 -5.26 6.76
N GLU A 209 13.91 -5.27 5.74
CA GLU A 209 12.73 -4.40 5.71
C GLU A 209 11.82 -4.62 6.92
N LEU A 210 11.53 -5.88 7.26
CA LEU A 210 10.72 -6.19 8.43
C LEU A 210 11.41 -5.80 9.73
N MET A 211 12.72 -6.01 9.88
CA MET A 211 13.49 -5.55 11.05
C MET A 211 13.41 -4.03 11.25
N ALA A 212 13.33 -3.25 10.16
CA ALA A 212 13.27 -1.79 10.25
C ALA A 212 11.93 -1.28 10.78
N ILE A 213 10.82 -1.94 10.43
CA ILE A 213 9.46 -1.43 10.66
C ILE A 213 8.65 -2.25 11.65
N HIS A 214 9.05 -3.49 11.90
CA HIS A 214 8.43 -4.40 12.86
C HIS A 214 9.46 -5.40 13.42
N PRO A 215 10.47 -4.94 14.20
CA PRO A 215 11.50 -5.81 14.78
C PRO A 215 10.98 -7.05 15.53
N PRO A 216 9.87 -6.98 16.31
CA PRO A 216 9.32 -8.16 16.98
C PRO A 216 8.86 -9.28 16.05
N GLY A 217 8.68 -8.99 14.76
CA GLY A 217 8.31 -9.97 13.74
C GLY A 217 9.47 -10.81 13.20
N VAL A 218 10.70 -10.62 13.72
CA VAL A 218 11.91 -11.31 13.26
C VAL A 218 12.62 -11.97 14.45
N ASP A 219 12.93 -13.26 14.31
CA ASP A 219 13.68 -14.06 15.27
C ASP A 219 14.77 -14.86 14.54
N LEU A 220 15.96 -14.26 14.41
CA LEU A 220 17.10 -14.88 13.72
C LEU A 220 17.62 -16.12 14.43
N SER A 221 17.25 -16.37 15.70
CA SER A 221 17.64 -17.60 16.40
C SER A 221 16.96 -18.86 15.86
N ARG A 222 15.91 -18.69 15.04
CA ARG A 222 15.20 -19.78 14.35
C ARG A 222 15.84 -20.20 13.04
N LEU A 223 16.88 -19.49 12.59
CA LEU A 223 17.62 -19.91 11.42
C LEU A 223 18.33 -21.25 11.68
N PRO A 224 18.31 -22.18 10.71
CA PRO A 224 19.00 -23.45 10.85
C PRO A 224 20.53 -23.22 10.93
N PRO A 225 21.27 -24.10 11.64
CA PRO A 225 22.73 -24.06 11.64
C PRO A 225 23.35 -24.25 10.25
N ASP A 226 22.70 -25.07 9.40
CA ASP A 226 23.08 -25.27 8.00
C ASP A 226 22.19 -24.43 7.06
N PRO A 227 22.73 -23.38 6.39
CA PRO A 227 21.99 -22.58 5.42
C PRO A 227 21.43 -23.39 4.25
N ALA A 228 21.96 -24.57 3.94
CA ALA A 228 21.44 -25.44 2.89
C ALA A 228 20.04 -25.98 3.20
N GLU A 229 19.58 -25.89 4.45
CA GLU A 229 18.22 -26.26 4.86
C GLU A 229 17.18 -25.18 4.53
N LEU A 230 17.59 -23.91 4.39
CA LEU A 230 16.68 -22.77 4.21
C LEU A 230 15.65 -22.97 3.08
N PRO A 231 16.01 -23.48 1.88
CA PRO A 231 15.03 -23.68 0.81
C PRO A 231 13.88 -24.62 1.20
N ARG A 232 14.14 -25.64 2.01
CA ARG A 232 13.09 -26.54 2.51
C ARG A 232 12.22 -25.88 3.58
N LEU A 233 12.77 -24.90 4.29
CA LEU A 233 12.07 -24.10 5.29
C LEU A 233 11.41 -22.85 4.70
N GLY A 234 11.43 -22.69 3.37
CA GLY A 234 10.76 -21.60 2.67
C GLY A 234 11.52 -20.27 2.68
N ALA A 235 12.84 -20.31 2.88
CA ALA A 235 13.72 -19.15 2.77
C ALA A 235 14.87 -19.40 1.79
N SER A 236 15.56 -18.33 1.39
CA SER A 236 16.73 -18.41 0.53
C SER A 236 17.71 -17.29 0.83
N GLY A 237 18.96 -17.46 0.41
CA GLY A 237 20.03 -16.50 0.71
C GLY A 237 20.55 -16.65 2.13
N ASP A 238 21.07 -15.53 2.67
CA ASP A 238 21.66 -15.44 4.00
C ASP A 238 20.94 -14.37 4.84
N PRO A 239 19.74 -14.68 5.38
CA PRO A 239 18.98 -13.74 6.20
C PRO A 239 19.70 -13.30 7.48
N ALA A 240 20.74 -14.01 7.93
CA ALA A 240 21.54 -13.59 9.09
C ALA A 240 22.33 -12.30 8.83
N ARG A 241 22.52 -11.92 7.55
CA ARG A 241 23.14 -10.66 7.15
C ARG A 241 22.16 -9.48 7.16
N ALA A 242 20.88 -9.70 7.49
CA ALA A 242 19.89 -8.63 7.54
C ALA A 242 20.15 -7.62 8.66
N SER A 243 19.68 -6.38 8.48
CA SER A 243 19.69 -5.38 9.56
C SER A 243 18.62 -4.32 9.34
N ALA A 244 18.17 -3.68 10.43
CA ALA A 244 17.20 -2.58 10.35
C ALA A 244 17.71 -1.42 9.47
N GLY A 245 18.99 -1.05 9.59
CA GLY A 245 19.57 0.02 8.76
C GLY A 245 19.62 -0.32 7.25
N ARG A 246 19.80 -1.60 6.90
CA ARG A 246 19.60 -2.05 5.51
C ARG A 246 18.13 -1.90 5.13
N GLY A 247 17.21 -2.30 5.99
CA GLY A 247 15.76 -2.23 5.75
C GLY A 247 15.26 -0.82 5.46
N GLU A 248 15.72 0.18 6.22
CA GLU A 248 15.37 1.59 5.99
C GLU A 248 15.78 2.05 4.58
N ALA A 249 17.01 1.73 4.15
CA ALA A 249 17.52 2.08 2.83
C ALA A 249 16.76 1.35 1.72
N LEU A 250 16.48 0.06 1.92
CA LEU A 250 15.77 -0.80 0.98
C LEU A 250 14.31 -0.34 0.79
N LEU A 251 13.60 -0.02 1.87
CA LEU A 251 12.26 0.55 1.83
C LEU A 251 12.26 1.91 1.11
N ALA A 252 13.25 2.77 1.39
CA ALA A 252 13.35 4.08 0.73
C ALA A 252 13.49 3.96 -0.80
N ILE A 253 14.25 2.97 -1.29
CA ILE A 253 14.38 2.68 -2.74
C ILE A 253 13.01 2.36 -3.35
N ARG A 254 12.26 1.44 -2.74
CA ARG A 254 10.94 1.03 -3.26
C ARG A 254 9.91 2.16 -3.18
N ILE A 255 9.90 2.93 -2.08
CA ILE A 255 9.01 4.08 -1.90
C ILE A 255 9.29 5.14 -2.97
N ALA A 256 10.57 5.45 -3.23
CA ALA A 256 10.95 6.41 -4.26
C ALA A 256 10.51 5.95 -5.66
N ALA A 257 10.67 4.67 -5.98
CA ALA A 257 10.21 4.11 -7.25
C ALA A 257 8.69 4.19 -7.42
N ALA A 258 7.93 3.89 -6.37
CA ALA A 258 6.47 4.03 -6.35
C ALA A 258 6.03 5.49 -6.55
N LEU A 259 6.65 6.43 -5.81
CA LEU A 259 6.36 7.86 -5.94
C LEU A 259 6.66 8.39 -7.34
N ALA A 260 7.79 7.99 -7.93
CA ALA A 260 8.16 8.38 -9.28
C ALA A 260 7.12 7.90 -10.31
N GLN A 261 6.67 6.64 -10.20
CA GLN A 261 5.62 6.10 -11.05
C GLN A 261 4.30 6.86 -10.89
N ILE A 262 3.81 7.00 -9.65
CA ILE A 262 2.53 7.65 -9.37
C ILE A 262 2.54 9.09 -9.90
N ARG A 263 3.60 9.87 -9.63
CA ARG A 263 3.72 11.26 -10.11
C ARG A 263 3.73 11.32 -11.64
N ALA A 264 4.47 10.43 -12.31
CA ALA A 264 4.53 10.38 -13.77
C ALA A 264 3.18 10.00 -14.41
N GLU A 265 2.42 9.11 -13.79
CA GLU A 265 1.12 8.68 -14.32
C GLU A 265 -0.02 9.63 -13.96
N ARG A 266 0.12 10.44 -12.90
CA ARG A 266 -0.84 11.51 -12.56
C ARG A 266 -0.77 12.70 -13.52
N GLY A 267 0.40 12.97 -14.10
CA GLY A 267 0.59 14.04 -15.08
C GLY A 267 0.16 13.71 -16.51
N ARG A 268 -0.30 12.48 -16.79
CA ARG A 268 -0.77 12.01 -18.10
C ARG A 268 -2.28 12.10 -18.26
#